data_AF-A0A0R2KVL3-F1
#
_entry.id   AF-A0A0R2KVL3-F1
#
_cell.length_a   1.000
_cell.length_b   1.000
_cell.length_c   1.000
_cell.angle_alpha   90.00
_cell.angle_beta   90.00
_cell.angle_gamma   90.00
#
_symmetry.space_group_name_H-M   'P 1'
#
loop_
_entity.id
_entity.type
_entity.pdbx_description
1 polymer ?
#
loop_
_entity_poly.entity_id
_entity_poly.type
_entity_poly.pdbx_seq_one_letter_code
_entity_poly.pdbx_strand_id
1 'polypeptide(L)'
;MQDRPELLVITDFIEELPYNQKAFYNMTYYVATHVGGMITDRNRQEWITPDEFKKLHQSIMEEDFNQLLYESIVIGKKETPGAEEPDVDDVIW
;
A
#
# COMPACT_ATOMS: atom_id res chain seq x y z
N MET A 1 -12.27 -4.25 -31.16
CA MET A 1 -12.00 -4.37 -29.72
C MET A 1 -12.08 -2.97 -29.16
N GLN A 2 -12.97 -2.73 -28.21
CA GLN A 2 -13.15 -1.40 -27.61
C GLN A 2 -12.07 -1.26 -26.55
N ASP A 3 -11.19 -0.27 -26.69
CA ASP A 3 -10.14 0.06 -25.72
C ASP A 3 -10.79 0.23 -24.35
N ARG A 4 -10.62 -0.75 -23.47
CA ARG A 4 -10.93 -0.57 -22.07
C ARG A 4 -9.82 0.30 -21.49
N PRO A 5 -10.13 1.39 -20.77
CA PRO A 5 -9.08 2.16 -20.12
C PRO A 5 -8.38 1.25 -19.11
N GLU A 6 -7.17 0.83 -19.44
CA GLU A 6 -6.31 0.05 -18.58
C GLU A 6 -5.59 1.01 -17.62
N LEU A 7 -5.87 0.88 -16.33
CA LEU A 7 -5.10 1.59 -15.31
C LEU A 7 -3.95 0.69 -14.85
N LEU A 8 -2.72 1.12 -15.14
CA LEU A 8 -1.51 0.42 -14.75
C LEU A 8 -0.84 1.19 -13.61
N VAL A 9 -0.84 0.61 -12.40
CA VAL A 9 -0.08 1.10 -11.24
C VAL A 9 1.06 0.13 -11.00
N ILE A 10 2.29 0.56 -11.26
CA ILE A 10 3.50 -0.22 -11.03
C ILE A 10 4.27 0.46 -9.91
N THR A 11 4.64 -0.31 -8.89
CA THR A 11 5.58 0.12 -7.87
C THR A 11 6.62 -0.97 -7.66
N ASP A 12 7.89 -0.58 -7.54
CA ASP A 12 8.96 -1.45 -7.04
C ASP A 12 9.06 -1.40 -5.51
N PHE A 13 8.31 -0.50 -4.86
CA PHE A 13 8.31 -0.27 -3.42
C PHE A 13 7.30 -1.20 -2.72
N ILE A 14 7.50 -2.51 -2.86
CA ILE A 14 6.66 -3.52 -2.19
C ILE A 14 7.12 -3.71 -0.73
N GLU A 15 8.42 -3.54 -0.47
CA GLU A 15 9.03 -3.51 0.86
C GLU A 15 8.96 -2.09 1.45
N GLU A 16 7.74 -1.60 1.64
CA GLU A 16 7.47 -0.29 2.22
C GLU A 16 7.12 -0.39 3.70
N LEU A 17 7.12 0.76 4.39
CA LEU A 17 6.63 0.81 5.76
C LEU A 17 5.17 0.31 5.83
N PRO A 18 4.76 -0.43 6.88
CA PRO A 18 3.42 -0.99 7.00
C PRO A 18 2.29 0.01 6.75
N TYR A 19 2.47 1.26 7.17
CA TYR A 19 1.56 2.38 6.90
C TYR A 19 1.37 2.65 5.40
N ASN A 20 2.47 2.74 4.64
CA ASN A 20 2.45 2.99 3.20
C ASN A 20 1.81 1.82 2.45
N GLN A 21 2.09 0.59 2.89
CA GLN A 21 1.47 -0.62 2.32
C GLN A 21 -0.07 -0.59 2.46
N LYS A 22 -0.59 -0.22 3.64
CA LYS A 22 -2.04 -0.08 3.84
C LYS A 22 -2.66 0.94 2.90
N ALA A 23 -2.04 2.10 2.75
CA ALA A 23 -2.53 3.14 1.84
C ALA A 23 -2.53 2.65 0.39
N PHE A 24 -1.44 2.03 -0.06
CA PHE A 24 -1.29 1.51 -1.42
C PHE A 24 -2.32 0.42 -1.74
N TYR A 25 -2.48 -0.59 -0.88
CA TYR A 25 -3.43 -1.68 -1.09
C TYR A 25 -4.88 -1.19 -1.07
N ASN A 26 -5.24 -0.30 -0.15
CA ASN A 26 -6.61 0.26 -0.11
C ASN A 26 -6.92 1.12 -1.34
N MET A 27 -5.97 1.94 -1.81
CA MET A 27 -6.14 2.72 -3.03
C MET A 27 -6.28 1.82 -4.26
N THR A 28 -5.42 0.79 -4.37
CA THR A 28 -5.45 -0.17 -5.48
C THR A 28 -6.79 -0.90 -5.54
N TYR A 29 -7.27 -1.40 -4.39
CA TYR A 29 -8.58 -2.02 -4.27
C TYR A 29 -9.72 -1.05 -4.66
N TYR A 30 -9.68 0.18 -4.15
CA TYR A 30 -10.70 1.19 -4.42
C TYR A 30 -10.79 1.47 -5.91
N VAL A 31 -9.67 1.76 -6.57
CA VAL A 31 -9.70 2.13 -7.98
C VAL A 31 -10.12 0.96 -8.86
N ALA A 32 -9.56 -0.23 -8.66
CA ALA A 32 -9.92 -1.42 -9.42
C ALA A 32 -11.43 -1.75 -9.30
N THR A 33 -12.00 -1.60 -8.10
CA THR A 33 -13.44 -1.79 -7.88
C THR A 33 -14.28 -0.79 -8.68
N HIS A 34 -13.91 0.49 -8.70
CA HIS A 34 -14.70 1.53 -9.36
C HIS A 34 -14.60 1.51 -10.89
N VAL A 35 -13.50 1.01 -11.43
CA VAL A 35 -13.32 0.90 -12.89
C VAL A 35 -13.71 -0.48 -13.45
N GLY A 36 -14.15 -1.41 -12.59
CA GLY A 36 -14.40 -2.80 -12.99
C GLY A 36 -13.13 -3.50 -13.49
N GLY A 37 -11.98 -3.13 -12.94
CA GLY A 37 -10.66 -3.61 -13.33
C GLY A 37 -10.25 -4.89 -12.60
N MET A 38 -9.17 -5.49 -13.09
CA MET A 38 -8.46 -6.58 -12.42
C MET A 38 -7.12 -6.06 -11.89
N ILE A 39 -6.54 -6.77 -10.92
CA ILE A 39 -5.28 -6.40 -10.26
C ILE A 39 -4.26 -7.52 -10.51
N THR A 40 -2.99 -7.19 -10.71
CA THR A 40 -1.92 -8.18 -10.71
C THR A 40 -0.76 -7.65 -9.87
N ASP A 41 -0.05 -8.56 -9.21
CA ASP A 41 1.18 -8.26 -8.47
C ASP A 41 2.36 -8.65 -9.38
N ARG A 42 3.50 -7.96 -9.29
CA ARG A 42 4.66 -8.18 -10.19
C ARG A 42 5.11 -9.64 -10.23
N ASN A 43 4.93 -10.36 -9.13
CA ASN A 43 5.31 -11.77 -8.98
C ASN A 43 4.18 -12.75 -9.32
N ARG A 44 2.97 -12.26 -9.62
CA ARG A 44 1.84 -13.07 -10.08
C ARG A 44 1.76 -13.02 -11.60
N GLN A 45 1.70 -14.20 -12.21
CA GLN A 45 1.41 -14.32 -13.65
C GLN A 45 -0.09 -14.17 -13.95
N GLU A 46 -0.92 -14.06 -12.91
CA GLU A 46 -2.37 -14.04 -13.02
C GLU A 46 -2.95 -12.70 -12.57
N TRP A 47 -3.96 -12.25 -13.31
CA TRP A 47 -4.82 -11.14 -12.91
C TRP A 47 -5.90 -11.67 -11.99
N ILE A 48 -6.13 -10.98 -10.87
CA ILE A 48 -7.10 -11.33 -9.85
C ILE A 48 -8.17 -10.24 -9.70
N THR A 49 -9.31 -10.62 -9.15
CA THR A 49 -10.39 -9.69 -8.81
C THR A 49 -10.04 -8.82 -7.59
N PRO A 50 -10.70 -7.66 -7.41
CA PRO A 50 -10.55 -6.87 -6.19
C PRO A 50 -10.83 -7.65 -4.90
N ASP A 51 -11.80 -8.58 -4.91
CA ASP A 51 -12.13 -9.39 -3.74
C ASP A 51 -11.03 -10.41 -3.39
N GLU A 52 -10.41 -11.02 -4.40
CA GLU A 52 -9.25 -11.88 -4.21
C GLU A 52 -8.06 -11.09 -3.68
N PHE A 53 -7.81 -9.90 -4.24
CA PHE A 53 -6.76 -9.00 -3.77
C PHE A 53 -6.98 -8.60 -2.31
N LYS A 54 -8.21 -8.20 -1.95
CA LYS A 54 -8.56 -7.86 -0.57
C LYS A 54 -8.30 -9.03 0.38
N LYS A 55 -8.67 -10.26 0.02
CA LYS A 55 -8.42 -11.45 0.85
C LYS A 55 -6.92 -11.70 1.05
N LEU A 56 -6.11 -11.47 0.03
CA LEU A 56 -4.66 -11.69 0.09
C LEU A 56 -3.95 -10.67 1.00
N HIS A 57 -4.39 -9.42 0.99
CA HIS A 57 -3.76 -8.33 1.73
C HIS A 57 -4.59 -7.88 2.96
N GLN A 58 -5.55 -8.69 3.38
CA GLN A 58 -6.54 -8.35 4.39
C GLN A 58 -5.91 -7.88 5.70
N SER A 59 -4.84 -8.55 6.16
CA SER A 59 -4.15 -8.22 7.41
C SER A 59 -3.71 -6.77 7.44
N ILE A 60 -3.00 -6.29 6.42
CA ILE A 60 -2.53 -4.90 6.34
C ILE A 60 -3.68 -3.93 6.00
N MET A 61 -4.60 -4.34 5.13
CA MET A 61 -5.71 -3.47 4.71
C MET A 61 -6.68 -3.14 5.86
N GLU A 62 -6.89 -4.06 6.80
CA GLU A 62 -7.86 -3.92 7.89
C GLU A 62 -7.22 -3.59 9.25
N GLU A 63 -5.89 -3.61 9.37
CA GLU A 63 -5.18 -3.27 10.61
C GLU A 63 -5.45 -1.83 11.08
N ASP A 64 -5.35 -1.60 12.38
CA ASP A 64 -5.50 -0.26 12.96
C ASP A 64 -4.46 0.73 12.39
N PHE A 65 -4.93 1.93 12.07
CA PHE A 65 -4.10 2.98 11.49
C PHE A 65 -2.96 3.40 12.43
N ASN A 66 -3.27 3.62 13.71
CA ASN A 66 -2.28 4.10 14.67
C ASN A 66 -1.26 3.02 14.99
N GLN A 67 -1.70 1.75 15.03
CA GLN A 67 -0.81 0.60 15.18
C GLN A 67 0.22 0.55 14.04
N LEU A 68 -0.21 0.62 12.77
CA LEU A 68 0.71 0.59 11.63
C LEU A 68 1.63 1.81 11.58
N LEU A 69 1.12 2.99 11.95
CA LEU A 69 1.94 4.20 12.04
C LEU A 69 3.05 4.03 13.09
N TYR A 70 2.69 3.53 14.28
CA TYR A 70 3.66 3.25 15.34
C TYR A 70 4.72 2.23 14.90
N GLU A 71 4.31 1.12 14.30
CA GLU A 71 5.25 0.11 13.77
C GLU A 71 6.17 0.69 12.69
N SER A 72 5.63 1.51 11.81
CA SER A 72 6.39 2.20 10.76
C SER A 72 7.44 3.14 11.35
N ILE A 73 7.08 3.91 12.38
CA ILE A 73 8.04 4.76 13.12
C ILE A 73 9.13 3.91 13.77
N VAL A 74 8.76 2.81 14.44
CA VAL A 74 9.74 1.91 15.09
C VAL A 74 10.70 1.29 14.08
N ILE A 75 10.23 0.92 12.90
CA ILE A 75 11.07 0.38 11.82
C ILE A 75 11.98 1.49 11.27
N GLY A 76 11.45 2.67 10.94
CA GLY A 76 12.21 3.81 10.44
C GLY A 76 13.35 4.24 11.37
N LYS A 77 13.11 4.21 12.70
CA LYS A 77 14.12 4.45 13.74
C LYS A 77 15.29 3.46 13.70
N LYS A 78 15.04 2.20 13.36
CA LYS A 78 16.05 1.13 13.37
C LYS A 78 16.90 1.13 12.10
N GLU A 79 16.32 1.53 10.97
CA GLU A 79 17.00 1.55 9.67
C GLU A 79 17.94 2.76 9.49
N THR A 80 17.94 3.74 10.41
CA THR A 80 18.79 4.93 10.30
C THR A 80 19.75 5.07 11.51
N PRO A 81 20.97 4.51 11.47
CA PRO A 81 21.97 4.79 12.51
C PRO A 81 22.45 6.24 12.37
N GLY A 82 21.96 7.14 13.22
CA GLY A 82 22.50 8.50 13.40
C GLY A 82 21.90 9.63 12.55
N ALA A 83 20.75 9.43 11.89
CA ALA A 83 19.97 10.56 11.39
C ALA A 83 18.96 10.98 12.47
N GLU A 84 18.95 12.26 12.83
CA GLU A 84 17.87 12.83 13.65
C GLU A 84 16.58 12.71 12.86
N GLU A 85 15.58 12.05 13.45
CA GLU A 85 14.22 12.09 12.91
C GLU A 85 13.69 13.53 13.01
N PRO A 86 12.98 14.03 11.98
CA PRO A 86 12.29 15.30 12.11
C PRO A 86 11.27 15.19 13.24
N ASP A 87 11.30 16.16 14.14
CA ASP A 87 10.41 16.19 15.30
C ASP A 87 8.96 16.25 14.81
N VAL A 88 8.08 15.45 15.40
CA VAL A 88 6.69 15.29 14.93
C VAL A 88 5.92 16.62 15.01
N ASP A 89 6.40 17.55 15.83
CA ASP A 89 5.89 18.91 16.02
C ASP A 89 6.27 19.89 14.89
N ASP A 90 7.22 19.56 14.00
CA ASP A 90 7.63 20.42 12.88
C ASP A 90 6.76 20.24 11.62
N VAL A 91 5.84 19.26 11.61
CA VAL A 91 4.90 19.05 10.50
C VAL A 91 3.62 19.84 10.79
N ILE A 92 3.62 21.12 10.39
CA ILE A 92 2.42 21.97 10.40
C ILE A 92 1.47 21.49 9.28
N TRP A 93 0.25 21.10 9.67
CA TRP A 93 -0.87 20.71 8.77
C TRP A 93 -1.38 21.86 7.89
#